data_AF-A0A4Y9NRV7-F1
#
_entry.id   AF-A0A4Y9NRV7-F1
#
_cell.length_a   1.000
_cell.length_b   1.000
_cell.length_c   1.000
_cell.angle_alpha   90.00
_cell.angle_beta   90.00
_cell.angle_gamma   90.00
#
_symmetry.space_group_name_H-M   'P 1'
#
loop_
_entity.id
_entity.type
_entity.pdbx_description
1 polymer ?
#
loop_
_entity_poly.entity_id
_entity_poly.type
_entity_poly.pdbx_seq_one_letter_code
_entity_poly.pdbx_strand_id
1 'polypeptide(L)'
;MTTTAVRPRVRRTALLQGTRILLGLFGAVKLAGTAFFLFFATAEQNGDPEGLADWSVGIWSTALAVAFLVAAARLGADRRVLPALAGVLLLDLVFSAVKLTVYDEPEAVLFMAVDLVIIVLLTLIGRRTRT
;
A
#
# COMPACT_ATOMS: atom_id res chain seq x y z
N MET A 1 14.57 -18.49 -34.65
CA MET A 1 14.46 -17.76 -33.37
C MET A 1 13.10 -18.14 -32.76
N THR A 2 13.10 -19.04 -31.77
CA THR A 2 11.87 -19.65 -31.24
C THR A 2 11.37 -18.81 -30.07
N THR A 3 10.36 -17.97 -30.30
CA THR A 3 9.67 -17.24 -29.23
C THR A 3 8.86 -18.20 -28.38
N THR A 4 9.39 -18.57 -27.21
CA THR A 4 8.70 -19.41 -26.23
C THR A 4 7.48 -18.66 -25.70
N ALA A 5 6.29 -19.03 -26.18
CA ALA A 5 5.03 -18.54 -25.65
C ALA A 5 4.90 -18.97 -24.18
N VAL A 6 5.20 -18.08 -23.25
CA VAL A 6 5.04 -18.32 -21.81
C VAL A 6 3.58 -18.67 -21.54
N ARG A 7 3.33 -19.89 -21.05
CA ARG A 7 1.99 -20.40 -20.75
C ARG A 7 1.21 -19.40 -19.88
N PRO A 8 -0.08 -19.13 -20.18
CA PRO A 8 -0.91 -18.14 -19.46
C PRO A 8 -0.92 -18.31 -17.94
N ARG A 9 -0.80 -19.56 -17.46
CA ARG A 9 -0.80 -19.93 -16.03
C ARG A 9 0.41 -19.36 -15.29
N VAL A 10 1.60 -19.32 -15.90
CA VAL A 10 2.84 -18.80 -15.30
C VAL A 10 2.76 -17.28 -15.14
N ARG A 11 2.25 -16.57 -16.16
CA ARG A 11 2.07 -15.11 -16.12
C ARG A 11 1.07 -14.67 -15.04
N ARG A 12 0.03 -15.47 -14.80
CA ARG A 12 -0.95 -15.20 -13.73
C ARG A 12 -0.34 -15.35 -12.34
N THR A 13 0.44 -16.41 -12.12
CA THR A 13 1.13 -16.64 -10.84
C THR A 13 2.16 -15.55 -10.56
N ALA A 14 2.96 -15.17 -11.57
CA ALA A 14 3.95 -14.11 -11.42
C ALA A 14 3.32 -12.74 -11.10
N LEU A 15 2.22 -12.36 -11.76
CA LEU A 15 1.51 -11.11 -11.48
C LEU A 15 0.98 -11.09 -10.04
N LEU A 16 0.28 -12.16 -9.62
CA LEU A 16 -0.26 -12.26 -8.27
C LEU A 16 0.85 -12.19 -7.21
N GLN A 17 1.95 -12.94 -7.42
CA GLN A 17 3.05 -12.99 -6.48
C GLN A 17 3.81 -11.66 -6.42
N GLY A 18 4.03 -11.01 -7.57
CA GLY A 18 4.60 -9.67 -7.63
C GLY A 18 3.75 -8.65 -6.89
N THR A 19 2.41 -8.67 -7.07
CA THR A 19 1.50 -7.78 -6.32
C THR A 19 1.53 -8.06 -4.82
N ARG A 20 1.60 -9.32 -4.38
CA ARG A 20 1.74 -9.66 -2.95
C ARG A 20 3.06 -9.13 -2.36
N ILE A 21 4.16 -9.30 -3.08
CA ILE A 21 5.47 -8.79 -2.64
C ILE A 21 5.43 -7.27 -2.54
N LEU A 22 4.89 -6.58 -3.55
CA LEU A 22 4.75 -5.14 -3.54
C LEU A 22 3.91 -4.65 -2.36
N LEU A 23 2.74 -5.25 -2.13
CA LEU A 23 1.88 -4.93 -0.97
C LEU A 23 2.60 -5.15 0.36
N GLY A 24 3.35 -6.26 0.47
CA GLY A 24 4.10 -6.59 1.68
C GLY A 24 5.21 -5.58 1.96
N LEU A 25 6.02 -5.25 0.94
CA LEU A 25 7.07 -4.25 1.05
C LEU A 25 6.49 -2.86 1.34
N PHE A 26 5.41 -2.49 0.65
CA PHE A 26 4.76 -1.20 0.85
C PHE A 26 4.24 -1.06 2.28
N GLY A 27 3.48 -2.04 2.77
CA GLY A 27 3.01 -2.07 4.16
C GLY A 27 4.16 -2.05 5.16
N ALA A 28 5.23 -2.79 4.93
CA ALA A 28 6.40 -2.81 5.82
C ALA A 28 7.12 -1.46 5.87
N VAL A 29 7.33 -0.81 4.72
CA VAL A 29 7.95 0.52 4.64
C VAL A 29 7.07 1.56 5.34
N LYS A 30 5.75 1.54 5.13
CA LYS A 30 4.84 2.45 5.83
C LYS A 30 4.86 2.24 7.34
N LEU A 31 4.89 0.99 7.80
CA LEU A 31 4.95 0.68 9.22
C LEU A 31 6.28 1.15 9.83
N ALA A 32 7.40 0.91 9.14
CA ALA A 32 8.72 1.37 9.57
C ALA A 32 8.79 2.91 9.63
N GLY A 33 8.28 3.60 8.60
CA GLY A 33 8.17 5.06 8.60
C GLY A 33 7.31 5.56 9.75
N THR A 34 6.14 4.94 9.98
CA THR A 34 5.24 5.30 11.08
C THR A 34 5.92 5.13 12.44
N ALA A 35 6.62 4.02 12.66
CA ALA A 35 7.36 3.78 13.89
C ALA A 35 8.50 4.81 14.06
N PHE A 36 9.20 5.15 12.98
CA PHE A 36 10.22 6.20 13.00
C PHE A 36 9.62 7.54 13.44
N PHE A 37 8.54 8.00 12.82
CA PHE A 37 7.89 9.27 13.17
C PHE A 37 7.35 9.30 14.60
N LEU A 38 6.78 8.19 15.08
CA LEU A 38 6.18 8.13 16.41
C LEU A 38 7.20 8.06 17.55
N PHE A 39 8.36 7.43 17.34
CA PHE A 39 9.25 7.06 18.44
C PHE A 39 10.69 7.60 18.32
N PHE A 40 11.10 8.08 17.13
CA PHE A 40 12.49 8.41 16.86
C PHE A 40 12.70 9.77 16.20
N ALA A 41 11.75 10.23 15.38
CA ALA A 41 11.82 11.53 14.72
C ALA A 41 11.70 12.66 15.76
N THR A 42 12.48 13.73 15.56
CA THR A 42 12.41 14.94 16.38
C THR A 42 11.23 15.81 15.95
N ALA A 43 10.83 16.78 16.77
CA ALA A 43 9.81 17.77 16.42
C ALA A 43 10.12 18.53 15.11
N GLU A 44 11.41 18.84 14.85
CA GLU A 44 11.87 19.47 13.59
C GLU A 44 11.63 18.60 12.35
N GLN A 45 11.44 17.30 12.53
CA GLN A 45 11.18 16.32 11.48
C GLN A 45 9.69 15.93 11.44
N ASN A 46 8.79 16.73 12.02
CA ASN A 46 7.38 16.38 12.23
C ASN A 46 7.16 15.10 13.06
N GLY A 47 8.16 14.73 13.89
CA GLY A 47 8.05 13.70 14.91
C GLY A 47 7.54 14.26 16.24
N ASP A 48 7.66 13.45 17.30
CA ASP A 48 7.24 13.80 18.67
C ASP A 48 5.76 14.19 18.79
N PRO A 49 4.83 13.22 18.71
CA PRO A 49 3.39 13.51 18.70
C PRO A 49 2.90 14.16 20.01
N GLU A 50 2.65 15.46 19.97
CA GLU A 50 2.29 16.28 21.13
C GLU A 50 0.78 16.28 21.46
N GLY A 51 -0.07 15.75 20.56
CA GLY A 51 -1.53 15.82 20.72
C GLY A 51 -2.34 14.67 20.10
N LEU A 52 -3.63 14.66 20.42
CA LEU A 52 -4.58 13.64 19.92
C LEU A 52 -4.62 13.55 18.39
N ALA A 53 -4.40 14.67 17.70
CA ALA A 53 -4.36 14.70 16.24
C ALA A 53 -3.20 13.87 15.70
N ASP A 54 -1.98 14.06 16.21
CA ASP A 54 -0.78 13.36 15.72
C ASP A 54 -0.84 11.86 16.02
N TRP A 55 -1.33 11.50 17.22
CA TRP A 55 -1.61 10.11 17.56
C TRP A 55 -2.66 9.48 16.65
N SER A 56 -3.70 10.24 16.25
CA SER A 56 -4.71 9.76 15.31
C SER A 56 -4.11 9.50 13.92
N VAL A 57 -3.21 10.36 13.45
CA VAL A 57 -2.47 10.17 12.18
C VAL A 57 -1.56 8.94 12.26
N GLY A 58 -0.86 8.75 13.38
CA GLY A 58 -0.05 7.56 13.62
C GLY A 58 -0.86 6.26 13.62
N ILE A 59 -2.03 6.25 14.27
CA ILE A 59 -2.96 5.11 14.29
C ILE A 59 -3.48 4.83 12.88
N TRP A 60 -3.89 5.88 12.14
CA TRP A 60 -4.37 5.75 10.76
C TRP A 60 -3.29 5.14 9.86
N SER A 61 -2.08 5.67 9.90
CA SER A 61 -0.93 5.16 9.14
C SER A 61 -0.64 3.70 9.49
N THR A 62 -0.66 3.35 10.78
CA THR A 62 -0.45 1.98 11.25
C THR A 62 -1.52 1.03 10.72
N ALA A 63 -2.79 1.44 10.79
CA ALA A 63 -3.90 0.63 10.30
C ALA A 63 -3.81 0.38 8.78
N LEU A 64 -3.44 1.40 8.00
CA LEU A 64 -3.20 1.26 6.55
C LEU A 64 -2.04 0.30 6.27
N ALA A 65 -0.91 0.48 6.96
CA ALA A 65 0.25 -0.39 6.81
C ALA A 65 -0.07 -1.87 7.11
N VAL A 66 -0.78 -2.12 8.21
CA VAL A 66 -1.26 -3.46 8.58
C VAL A 66 -2.22 -4.00 7.54
N ALA A 67 -3.14 -3.20 7.02
CA ALA A 67 -4.07 -3.62 5.97
C ALA A 67 -3.34 -4.08 4.70
N PHE A 68 -2.27 -3.38 4.29
CA PHE A 68 -1.43 -3.80 3.16
C PHE A 68 -0.69 -5.12 3.44
N LEU A 69 -0.13 -5.31 4.63
CA LEU A 69 0.52 -6.56 5.04
C LEU A 69 -0.46 -7.73 5.05
N VAL A 70 -1.65 -7.53 5.60
CA VAL A 70 -2.72 -8.54 5.60
C VAL A 70 -3.18 -8.85 4.18
N ALA A 71 -3.35 -7.82 3.35
CA ALA A 71 -3.70 -8.00 1.95
C ALA A 71 -2.63 -8.79 1.19
N ALA A 72 -1.33 -8.55 1.44
CA ALA A 72 -0.25 -9.33 0.86
C ALA A 72 -0.36 -10.83 1.18
N ALA A 73 -0.74 -11.18 2.41
CA ALA A 73 -0.91 -12.55 2.85
C ALA A 73 -2.22 -13.22 2.37
N ARG A 74 -3.26 -12.43 2.06
CA ARG A 74 -4.61 -12.93 1.76
C ARG A 74 -5.01 -12.81 0.28
N LEU A 75 -4.35 -11.94 -0.50
CA LEU A 75 -4.70 -11.67 -1.89
C LEU A 75 -4.66 -12.96 -2.72
N GLY A 76 -5.77 -13.35 -3.34
CA GLY A 76 -5.88 -14.58 -4.14
C GLY A 76 -6.27 -15.84 -3.37
N ALA A 77 -6.28 -15.80 -2.03
CA ALA A 77 -6.93 -16.82 -1.20
C ALA A 77 -8.42 -16.50 -0.98
N ASP A 78 -8.74 -15.21 -0.80
CA ASP A 78 -10.11 -14.71 -0.64
C ASP A 78 -10.42 -13.64 -1.71
N ARG A 79 -11.57 -13.80 -2.37
CA ARG A 79 -12.07 -12.90 -3.41
C ARG A 79 -12.56 -11.56 -2.84
N ARG A 80 -12.97 -11.54 -1.56
CA ARG A 80 -13.44 -10.34 -0.84
C ARG A 80 -12.32 -9.36 -0.51
N VAL A 81 -11.06 -9.81 -0.55
CA VAL A 81 -9.88 -8.97 -0.33
C VAL A 81 -9.75 -7.89 -1.39
N LEU A 82 -10.16 -8.16 -2.65
CA LEU A 82 -10.05 -7.19 -3.74
C LEU A 82 -10.84 -5.90 -3.49
N PRO A 83 -12.17 -5.94 -3.22
CA PRO A 83 -12.92 -4.73 -2.93
C PRO A 83 -12.49 -4.05 -1.62
N ALA A 84 -12.12 -4.83 -0.59
CA ALA A 84 -11.60 -4.26 0.65
C ALA A 84 -10.29 -3.49 0.44
N LEU A 85 -9.35 -4.08 -0.31
CA LEU A 85 -8.07 -3.45 -0.65
C LEU A 85 -8.27 -2.21 -1.53
N ALA A 86 -9.25 -2.20 -2.43
CA ALA A 86 -9.60 -0.99 -3.18
C ALA A 86 -10.04 0.14 -2.25
N GLY A 87 -10.86 -0.16 -1.23
CA GLY A 87 -11.22 0.81 -0.20
C GLY A 87 -10.02 1.31 0.61
N VAL A 88 -9.12 0.40 0.99
CA VAL A 88 -7.86 0.74 1.68
C VAL A 88 -7.00 1.68 0.85
N LEU A 89 -6.82 1.41 -0.45
CA LEU A 89 -6.05 2.27 -1.35
C LEU A 89 -6.67 3.66 -1.50
N LEU A 90 -8.00 3.77 -1.55
CA LEU A 90 -8.66 5.08 -1.57
C LEU A 90 -8.42 5.85 -0.27
N LEU A 91 -8.51 5.18 0.88
CA LEU A 91 -8.18 5.79 2.17
C LEU A 91 -6.70 6.19 2.24
N ASP A 92 -5.83 5.41 1.61
CA ASP A 92 -4.39 5.67 1.58
C ASP A 92 -4.03 6.90 0.72
N LEU A 93 -4.74 7.10 -0.38
CA LEU A 93 -4.64 8.32 -1.19
C LEU A 93 -5.09 9.55 -0.41
N VAL A 94 -6.19 9.45 0.35
CA VAL A 94 -6.66 10.53 1.22
C VAL A 94 -5.63 10.82 2.31
N PHE A 95 -5.10 9.79 2.96
CA PHE A 95 -4.05 9.92 3.96
C PHE A 95 -2.80 10.61 3.38
N SER A 96 -2.37 10.19 2.20
CA SER A 96 -1.22 10.78 1.51
C SER A 96 -1.50 12.24 1.14
N ALA A 97 -2.73 12.60 0.77
CA ALA A 97 -3.08 13.99 0.50
C ALA A 97 -3.00 14.85 1.76
N VAL A 98 -3.43 14.33 2.91
CA VAL A 98 -3.26 14.99 4.21
C VAL A 98 -1.76 15.18 4.52
N LYS A 99 -0.93 14.14 4.36
CA LYS A 99 0.54 14.28 4.57
C LYS A 99 1.16 15.36 3.68
N LEU A 100 0.76 15.40 2.41
CA LEU A 100 1.27 16.38 1.46
C LEU A 100 0.85 17.82 1.77
N THR A 101 -0.38 18.03 2.24
CA THR A 101 -1.00 19.37 2.36
C THR A 101 -0.96 19.95 3.77
N VAL A 102 -0.90 19.10 4.79
CA VAL A 102 -0.92 19.50 6.20
C VAL A 102 0.46 19.38 6.83
N TYR A 103 1.22 18.35 6.44
CA TYR A 103 2.54 18.06 7.00
C TYR A 103 3.70 18.42 6.06
N ASP A 104 3.40 18.99 4.88
CA ASP A 104 4.38 19.38 3.84
C ASP A 104 5.38 18.25 3.50
N GLU A 105 4.92 17.00 3.52
CA GLU A 105 5.77 15.84 3.25
C GLU A 105 5.72 15.42 1.76
N PRO A 106 6.73 15.78 0.95
CA PRO A 106 6.74 15.48 -0.48
C PRO A 106 6.84 13.97 -0.77
N GLU A 107 7.29 13.16 0.19
CA GLU A 107 7.35 11.71 0.10
C GLU A 107 5.96 11.10 -0.14
N ALA A 108 4.89 11.80 0.28
CA ALA A 108 3.51 11.44 0.00
C ALA A 108 3.23 11.21 -1.49
N VAL A 109 3.89 11.96 -2.38
CA VAL A 109 3.73 11.79 -3.84
C VAL A 109 4.21 10.41 -4.29
N LEU A 110 5.30 9.91 -3.70
CA LEU A 110 5.81 8.58 -4.02
C LEU A 110 4.85 7.49 -3.53
N PHE A 111 4.29 7.64 -2.33
CA PHE A 111 3.28 6.69 -1.81
C PHE A 111 2.03 6.65 -2.72
N MET A 112 1.52 7.80 -3.15
CA MET A 112 0.41 7.88 -4.10
C MET A 112 0.73 7.20 -5.44
N ALA A 113 1.95 7.38 -5.95
CA ALA A 113 2.37 6.74 -7.20
C ALA A 113 2.36 5.21 -7.06
N VAL A 114 2.81 4.68 -5.91
CA VAL A 114 2.76 3.24 -5.62
C VAL A 114 1.31 2.75 -5.50
N ASP A 115 0.41 3.53 -4.89
CA ASP A 115 -1.02 3.20 -4.83
C ASP A 115 -1.62 3.05 -6.23
N LEU A 116 -1.34 3.98 -7.13
CA LEU A 116 -1.80 3.92 -8.52
C LEU A 116 -1.27 2.67 -9.22
N VAL A 117 0.00 2.32 -9.02
CA VAL A 117 0.58 1.08 -9.55
C VAL A 117 -0.17 -0.14 -9.00
N ILE A 118 -0.43 -0.20 -7.69
CA ILE A 118 -1.17 -1.30 -7.07
C ILE A 118 -2.59 -1.38 -7.66
N ILE A 119 -3.31 -0.26 -7.79
CA ILE A 119 -4.65 -0.20 -8.40
C ILE A 119 -4.64 -0.78 -9.82
N VAL A 120 -3.65 -0.42 -10.64
CA VAL A 120 -3.50 -0.95 -12.00
C VAL A 120 -3.28 -2.46 -11.95
N LEU A 121 -2.38 -2.96 -11.10
CA LEU A 121 -2.10 -4.39 -10.95
C LEU A 121 -3.35 -5.17 -10.50
N LEU A 122 -4.10 -4.66 -9.53
CA LEU A 122 -5.35 -5.27 -9.06
C LEU A 122 -6.41 -5.30 -10.17
N THR A 123 -6.52 -4.23 -10.95
CA THR A 123 -7.42 -4.16 -12.11
C THR A 123 -7.06 -5.23 -13.15
N LEU A 124 -5.77 -5.41 -13.44
CA LEU A 124 -5.29 -6.46 -14.36
C LEU A 124 -5.59 -7.88 -13.83
N ILE A 125 -5.44 -8.10 -12.52
CA ILE A 125 -5.79 -9.37 -11.87
C ILE A 125 -7.31 -9.62 -11.94
N GLY A 126 -8.12 -8.59 -11.65
CA GLY A 126 -9.58 -8.67 -11.66
C GLY A 126 -10.15 -8.98 -13.04
N ARG A 127 -9.65 -8.30 -14.09
CA ARG A 127 -10.08 -8.54 -15.48
C ARG A 127 -9.83 -9.97 -15.94
N ARG A 128 -8.68 -10.55 -15.59
CA ARG A 128 -8.31 -11.95 -15.94
C ARG A 128 -9.05 -13.03 -15.15
N THR A 129 -9.79 -12.67 -14.11
CA THR A 129 -10.59 -13.61 -13.33
C THR A 129 -12.01 -13.76 -13.88
N ARG A 130 -12.46 -12.80 -14.71
CA ARG A 130 -13.79 -12.80 -15.35
C ARG A 130 -13.81 -13.45 -16.75
N THR A 131 -12.66 -13.68 -17.35
CA THR A 131 -12.44 -14.42 -18.62
C THR A 131 -12.05 -15.85 -18.32
#